data_AF-A0A8T5GH48-F1
#
_entry.id   AF-A0A8T5GH48-F1
#
_cell.length_a   1.000
_cell.length_b   1.000
_cell.length_c   1.000
_cell.angle_alpha   90.00
_cell.angle_beta   90.00
_cell.angle_gamma   90.00
#
_symmetry.space_group_name_H-M   'P 1'
#
loop_
_entity.id
_entity.type
_entity.pdbx_description
1 polymer ?
#
loop_
_entity_poly.entity_id
_entity_poly.type
_entity_poly.pdbx_seq_one_letter_code
_entity_poly.pdbx_strand_id
1 'polypeptide(L)'
;MLRDSHPAIYETVRDAQSIHILGAGMNPQRPAHQAIHDLDGRGWRLVPIHPNDAGGSILGRPIRPRIEKGVEPQIVVFFLAPERAKKAVLELMIRFPISEMPLLWFQPGSEHEEVLEMLNEADIAHIVDDCIVRFVQRHHLKSAEPNLNEEWYLQTASSEGDGCSVWEVHGRNSAVSPPAEALEWVGDLDDLRVSEHTIPRYIRSLKHPDESLTEAAQRLASTVN
;
A
#
# COMPACT_ATOMS: atom_id res chain seq x y z
N MET A 1 9.13 -11.03 -19.28
CA MET A 1 10.13 -10.42 -18.38
C MET A 1 10.63 -9.09 -18.96
N LEU A 2 10.45 -7.99 -18.24
CA LEU A 2 11.04 -6.71 -18.62
C LEU A 2 12.44 -6.60 -18.00
N ARG A 3 13.44 -6.19 -18.78
CA ARG A 3 14.81 -5.93 -18.27
C ARG A 3 15.05 -4.42 -18.20
N ASP A 4 15.87 -3.98 -17.26
CA ASP A 4 16.24 -2.58 -16.94
C ASP A 4 16.31 -1.59 -18.11
N SER A 5 16.79 -2.04 -19.28
CA SER A 5 16.93 -1.20 -20.46
C SER A 5 15.64 -0.94 -21.23
N HIS A 6 14.49 -1.51 -20.83
CA HIS A 6 13.24 -1.34 -21.54
C HIS A 6 12.61 0.02 -21.22
N PRO A 7 12.48 0.95 -22.20
CA PRO A 7 12.03 2.33 -21.95
C PRO A 7 10.66 2.41 -21.27
N ALA A 8 9.78 1.44 -21.54
CA ALA A 8 8.46 1.40 -20.92
C ALA A 8 8.50 1.31 -19.38
N ILE A 9 9.55 0.72 -18.77
CA ILE A 9 9.65 0.62 -17.30
C ILE A 9 9.78 2.02 -16.68
N TYR A 10 10.55 2.90 -17.31
CA TYR A 10 10.72 4.27 -16.84
C TYR A 10 9.38 4.98 -16.76
N GLU A 11 8.59 4.92 -17.84
CA GLU A 11 7.27 5.57 -17.91
C GLU A 11 6.29 4.93 -16.93
N THR A 12 6.23 3.60 -16.86
CA THR A 12 5.39 2.89 -15.88
C THR A 12 5.72 3.29 -14.45
N VAL A 13 6.99 3.38 -14.06
CA VAL A 13 7.39 3.78 -12.70
C VAL A 13 7.12 5.26 -12.46
N ARG A 14 7.41 6.13 -13.42
CA ARG A 14 7.17 7.58 -13.33
C ARG A 14 5.67 7.89 -13.18
N ASP A 15 4.83 7.21 -13.94
CA ASP A 15 3.40 7.52 -14.07
C ASP A 15 2.52 6.72 -13.09
N ALA A 16 3.10 5.75 -12.38
CA ALA A 16 2.40 5.10 -11.28
C ALA A 16 2.07 6.12 -10.18
N GLN A 17 0.82 6.13 -9.75
CA GLN A 17 0.32 6.88 -8.60
C GLN A 17 0.71 6.18 -7.29
N SER A 18 0.71 4.84 -7.26
CA SER A 18 0.96 4.05 -6.05
C SER A 18 1.99 2.94 -6.20
N ILE A 19 2.78 2.75 -5.14
CA ILE A 19 3.75 1.66 -5.00
C ILE A 19 3.42 0.90 -3.70
N HIS A 20 2.91 -0.32 -3.84
CA HIS A 20 2.56 -1.19 -2.72
C HIS A 20 3.76 -2.06 -2.35
N ILE A 21 4.25 -1.93 -1.12
CA ILE A 21 5.52 -2.55 -0.70
C ILE A 21 5.21 -3.64 0.32
N LEU A 22 5.17 -4.89 -0.16
CA LEU A 22 4.87 -6.07 0.65
C LEU A 22 6.08 -6.47 1.47
N GLY A 23 5.89 -6.59 2.78
CA GLY A 23 6.95 -6.84 3.75
C GLY A 23 7.44 -5.58 4.46
N ALA A 24 6.93 -4.39 4.13
CA ALA A 24 7.27 -3.14 4.80
C ALA A 24 6.55 -3.00 6.14
N GLY A 25 7.21 -3.46 7.20
CA GLY A 25 6.79 -3.31 8.60
C GLY A 25 7.62 -2.28 9.37
N MET A 26 7.44 -2.21 10.69
CA MET A 26 8.07 -1.22 11.56
C MET A 26 9.54 -1.51 11.92
N ASN A 27 10.06 -2.70 11.63
CA ASN A 27 11.44 -3.03 11.96
C ASN A 27 12.43 -2.26 11.05
N PRO A 28 13.19 -1.28 11.58
CA PRO A 28 14.05 -0.41 10.79
C PRO A 28 15.27 -1.13 10.19
N GLN A 29 15.59 -2.33 10.68
CA GLN A 29 16.68 -3.15 10.14
C GLN A 29 16.26 -3.91 8.87
N ARG A 30 14.98 -3.89 8.49
CA ARG A 30 14.47 -4.59 7.31
C ARG A 30 14.59 -3.71 6.07
N PRO A 31 15.10 -4.24 4.94
CA PRO A 31 15.21 -3.48 3.70
C PRO A 31 13.88 -2.88 3.21
N ALA A 32 12.76 -3.56 3.44
CA ALA A 32 11.43 -3.08 3.07
C ALA A 32 11.03 -1.81 3.85
N HIS A 33 11.42 -1.70 5.13
CA HIS A 33 11.23 -0.48 5.92
C HIS A 33 12.06 0.65 5.33
N GLN A 34 13.35 0.39 5.10
CA GLN A 34 14.27 1.39 4.54
C GLN A 34 13.83 1.87 3.14
N ALA A 35 13.26 0.99 2.32
CA ALA A 35 12.74 1.38 1.00
C ALA A 35 11.67 2.48 1.06
N ILE A 36 10.85 2.52 2.13
CA ILE A 36 9.89 3.62 2.35
C ILE A 36 10.63 4.95 2.55
N HIS A 37 11.70 4.95 3.35
CA HIS A 37 12.52 6.16 3.57
C HIS A 37 13.26 6.58 2.30
N ASP A 38 13.83 5.63 1.57
CA ASP A 38 14.64 5.94 0.38
C ASP A 38 13.80 6.48 -0.80
N LEU A 39 12.52 6.10 -0.85
CA LEU A 39 11.54 6.58 -1.84
C LEU A 39 10.76 7.81 -1.33
N ASP A 40 10.89 8.18 -0.06
CA ASP A 40 10.21 9.34 0.50
C ASP A 40 10.62 10.64 -0.21
N GLY A 41 9.69 11.60 -0.28
CA GLY A 41 9.91 12.86 -0.98
C GLY A 41 9.99 12.77 -2.51
N ARG A 42 9.86 11.58 -3.12
CA ARG A 42 9.85 11.40 -4.58
C ARG A 42 8.47 11.47 -5.22
N GLY A 43 7.42 11.69 -4.43
CA GLY A 43 6.07 12.01 -4.90
C GLY A 43 5.11 10.81 -5.00
N TRP A 44 5.58 9.56 -5.01
CA TRP A 44 4.66 8.42 -5.06
C TRP A 44 3.85 8.26 -3.77
N ARG A 45 2.63 7.74 -3.92
CA ARG A 45 1.88 7.15 -2.80
C ARG A 45 2.51 5.81 -2.43
N LEU A 46 3.38 5.81 -1.43
CA LEU A 46 3.98 4.59 -0.89
C LEU A 46 3.02 3.92 0.08
N VAL A 47 2.67 2.66 -0.19
CA VAL A 47 1.68 1.89 0.58
C VAL A 47 2.36 0.69 1.25
N PRO A 48 2.80 0.81 2.52
CA PRO A 48 3.43 -0.29 3.22
C PRO A 48 2.40 -1.38 3.60
N ILE A 49 2.71 -2.63 3.27
CA ILE A 49 1.86 -3.78 3.56
C ILE A 49 2.63 -4.77 4.45
N HIS A 50 2.16 -4.97 5.68
CA HIS A 50 2.73 -5.93 6.63
C HIS A 50 1.68 -6.41 7.66
N PRO A 51 1.24 -7.68 7.60
CA PRO A 51 0.15 -8.19 8.44
C PRO A 51 0.34 -7.98 9.94
N ASN A 52 1.55 -8.18 10.44
CA ASN A 52 1.82 -8.16 11.89
C ASN A 52 1.98 -6.76 12.47
N ASP A 53 2.25 -5.77 11.62
CA ASP A 53 2.47 -4.38 12.05
C ASP A 53 1.34 -3.46 11.57
N ALA A 54 0.23 -4.05 11.11
CA ALA A 54 -0.91 -3.33 10.56
C ALA A 54 -1.55 -2.40 11.61
N GLY A 55 -1.98 -1.22 11.18
CA GLY A 55 -2.47 -0.16 12.06
C GLY A 55 -1.36 0.75 12.61
N GLY A 56 -0.09 0.34 12.54
CA GLY A 56 1.05 1.23 12.77
C GLY A 56 1.36 2.11 11.55
N SER A 57 2.43 2.92 11.62
CA SER A 57 2.85 3.79 10.51
C SER A 57 4.37 3.83 10.26
N ILE A 58 4.76 4.14 9.02
CA ILE A 58 6.15 4.42 8.61
C ILE A 58 6.16 5.79 7.94
N LEU A 59 6.88 6.77 8.51
CA LEU A 59 6.86 8.16 8.03
C LEU A 59 5.43 8.69 7.81
N GLY A 60 4.56 8.42 8.79
CA GLY A 60 3.13 8.77 8.78
C GLY A 60 2.29 8.18 7.65
N ARG A 61 2.76 7.09 7.02
CA ARG A 61 1.97 6.26 6.11
C ARG A 61 1.48 5.03 6.86
N PRO A 62 0.17 4.72 6.87
CA PRO A 62 -0.32 3.57 7.60
C PRO A 62 0.18 2.25 7.01
N ILE A 63 0.46 1.28 7.86
CA ILE A 63 0.75 -0.08 7.46
C ILE A 63 -0.58 -0.83 7.34
N ARG A 64 -0.86 -1.35 6.13
CA ARG A 64 -2.06 -2.17 5.90
C ARG A 64 -1.72 -3.65 6.10
N PRO A 65 -2.69 -4.50 6.49
CA PRO A 65 -2.44 -5.93 6.61
C PRO A 65 -2.33 -6.63 5.25
N ARG A 66 -2.97 -6.06 4.22
CA ARG A 66 -3.04 -6.58 2.84
C ARG A 66 -3.44 -5.45 1.90
N ILE A 67 -3.31 -5.67 0.59
CA ILE A 67 -3.95 -4.80 -0.42
C ILE A 67 -5.46 -5.01 -0.32
N GLU A 68 -6.23 -3.95 -0.07
CA GLU A 68 -7.67 -4.05 0.12
C GLU A 68 -8.43 -4.40 -1.16
N LYS A 69 -9.61 -5.01 -1.03
CA LYS A 69 -10.51 -5.22 -2.17
C LYS A 69 -11.09 -3.88 -2.62
N GLY A 70 -11.12 -3.63 -3.93
CA GLY A 70 -11.48 -2.34 -4.52
C GLY A 70 -10.28 -1.40 -4.72
N VAL A 71 -9.12 -1.68 -4.10
CA VAL A 71 -7.87 -0.98 -4.41
C VAL A 71 -7.18 -1.66 -5.59
N GLU A 72 -6.87 -0.86 -6.61
CA GLU A 72 -6.13 -1.25 -7.80
C GLU A 72 -4.67 -0.78 -7.68
N PRO A 73 -3.73 -1.66 -7.31
CA PRO A 73 -2.32 -1.30 -7.27
C PRO A 73 -1.77 -1.13 -8.68
N GLN A 74 -0.84 -0.21 -8.89
CA GLN A 74 -0.12 -0.06 -10.17
C GLN A 74 1.26 -0.71 -10.13
N ILE A 75 1.95 -0.63 -8.99
CA ILE A 75 3.22 -1.33 -8.75
C ILE A 75 3.12 -2.09 -7.43
N VAL A 76 3.53 -3.35 -7.45
CA VAL A 76 3.65 -4.20 -6.25
C VAL A 76 5.09 -4.66 -6.12
N VAL A 77 5.75 -4.28 -5.03
CA VAL A 77 7.14 -4.63 -4.73
C VAL A 77 7.19 -5.70 -3.65
N PHE A 78 7.87 -6.81 -3.93
CA PHE A 78 7.96 -7.96 -3.04
C PHE A 78 9.27 -7.94 -2.24
N PHE A 79 9.20 -7.63 -0.95
CA PHE A 79 10.25 -7.93 0.04
C PHE A 79 9.85 -9.15 0.88
N LEU A 80 9.45 -10.21 0.18
CA LEU A 80 8.94 -11.43 0.79
C LEU A 80 9.88 -12.59 0.51
N ALA A 81 9.81 -13.63 1.35
CA ALA A 81 10.40 -14.91 1.00
C ALA A 81 9.67 -15.50 -0.23
N PRO A 82 10.33 -16.27 -1.11
CA PRO A 82 9.76 -16.77 -2.36
C PRO A 82 8.36 -17.37 -2.26
N GLU A 83 8.11 -18.24 -1.28
CA GLU A 83 6.79 -18.86 -1.06
C GLU A 83 5.69 -17.84 -0.74
N ARG A 84 6.03 -16.79 0.01
CA ARG A 84 5.07 -15.71 0.32
C ARG A 84 4.85 -14.79 -0.87
N ALA A 85 5.88 -14.55 -1.68
CA ALA A 85 5.73 -13.82 -2.94
C ALA A 85 4.82 -14.60 -3.91
N LYS A 86 5.03 -15.91 -4.06
CA LYS A 86 4.14 -16.81 -4.83
C LYS A 86 2.69 -16.68 -4.41
N LYS A 87 2.40 -16.79 -3.10
CA LYS A 87 1.04 -16.64 -2.60
C LYS A 87 0.44 -15.28 -2.95
N ALA A 88 1.20 -14.19 -2.76
CA ALA A 88 0.73 -12.85 -3.07
C ALA A 88 0.45 -12.65 -4.57
N VAL A 89 1.28 -13.21 -5.45
CA VAL A 89 1.05 -13.17 -6.92
C VAL A 89 -0.22 -13.91 -7.30
N LEU A 90 -0.43 -15.12 -6.77
CA LEU A 90 -1.65 -15.89 -7.03
C LEU A 90 -2.91 -15.15 -6.55
N GLU A 91 -2.85 -14.49 -5.38
CA GLU A 91 -3.94 -13.65 -4.89
C GLU A 91 -4.23 -12.47 -5.84
N LEU A 92 -3.21 -11.83 -6.40
CA LEU A 92 -3.38 -10.76 -7.39
C LEU A 92 -4.01 -11.29 -8.69
N MET A 93 -3.56 -12.42 -9.20
CA MET A 93 -4.09 -13.01 -10.44
C MET A 93 -5.54 -13.50 -10.31
N ILE A 94 -5.98 -13.86 -9.10
CA ILE A 94 -7.39 -14.17 -8.84
C ILE A 94 -8.24 -12.89 -8.86
N ARG A 95 -7.66 -11.77 -8.43
CA ARG A 95 -8.37 -10.50 -8.22
C ARG A 95 -8.45 -9.65 -9.48
N PHE A 96 -7.43 -9.67 -10.32
CA PHE A 96 -7.29 -8.77 -11.46
C PHE A 96 -7.21 -9.57 -12.76
N PRO A 97 -7.91 -9.14 -13.82
CA PRO A 97 -7.64 -9.66 -15.16
C PRO A 97 -6.22 -9.28 -15.59
N ILE A 98 -5.64 -10.04 -16.52
CA ILE A 98 -4.25 -9.83 -17.00
C ILE A 98 -4.01 -8.38 -17.47
N SER A 99 -5.00 -7.77 -18.13
CA SER A 99 -4.92 -6.39 -18.64
C SER A 99 -4.83 -5.31 -17.56
N GLU A 100 -5.17 -5.65 -16.31
CA GLU A 100 -5.17 -4.75 -15.16
C GLU A 100 -4.14 -5.18 -14.11
N MET A 101 -3.29 -6.17 -14.42
CA MET A 101 -2.25 -6.61 -13.50
C MET A 101 -1.25 -5.48 -13.25
N PRO A 102 -0.87 -5.22 -11.97
CA PRO A 102 0.19 -4.28 -11.66
C PRO A 102 1.53 -4.73 -12.24
N LEU A 103 2.46 -3.79 -12.38
CA LEU A 103 3.87 -4.14 -12.53
C LEU A 103 4.36 -4.85 -11.26
N LEU A 104 4.77 -6.10 -11.41
CA LEU A 104 5.28 -6.92 -10.32
C LEU A 104 6.79 -6.76 -10.20
N TRP A 105 7.27 -6.25 -9.06
CA TRP A 105 8.70 -6.03 -8.82
C TRP A 105 9.23 -6.97 -7.74
N PHE A 106 9.94 -8.01 -8.16
CA PHE A 106 10.60 -8.93 -7.24
C PHE A 106 11.95 -8.33 -6.84
N GLN A 107 12.10 -8.02 -5.54
CA GLN A 107 13.40 -7.63 -5.01
C GLN A 107 14.33 -8.85 -4.99
N PRO A 108 15.66 -8.67 -5.14
CA PRO A 108 16.61 -9.78 -5.14
C PRO A 108 16.41 -10.72 -3.94
N GLY A 109 16.16 -12.00 -4.22
CA GLY A 109 15.89 -13.07 -3.26
C GLY A 109 14.42 -13.33 -2.95
N SER A 110 13.49 -12.65 -3.62
CA SER A 110 12.03 -12.87 -3.49
C SER A 110 11.43 -13.69 -4.63
N GLU A 111 12.23 -14.05 -5.63
CA GLU A 111 11.83 -14.74 -6.85
C GLU A 111 11.46 -16.20 -6.57
N HIS A 112 10.47 -16.71 -7.32
CA HIS A 112 10.12 -18.13 -7.33
C HIS A 112 10.03 -18.60 -8.79
N GLU A 113 10.78 -19.64 -9.15
CA GLU A 113 10.96 -20.08 -10.55
C GLU A 113 9.62 -20.36 -11.26
N GLU A 114 8.79 -21.24 -10.69
CA GLU A 114 7.46 -21.56 -11.25
C GLU A 114 6.57 -20.31 -11.45
N VAL A 115 6.70 -19.31 -10.58
CA VAL A 115 5.92 -18.07 -10.69
C VAL A 115 6.43 -17.23 -11.85
N LEU A 116 7.75 -17.12 -12.02
CA LEU A 116 8.33 -16.38 -13.13
C LEU A 116 7.98 -17.04 -14.48
N GLU A 117 8.01 -18.36 -14.56
CA GLU A 117 7.57 -19.09 -15.76
C GLU A 117 6.11 -18.77 -16.09
N MET A 118 5.21 -18.92 -15.12
CA MET A 118 3.78 -18.60 -15.26
C MET A 118 3.56 -17.14 -15.69
N LEU A 119 4.28 -16.18 -15.10
CA LEU A 119 4.14 -14.76 -15.47
C LEU A 119 4.64 -14.48 -16.89
N ASN A 120 5.66 -15.20 -17.36
CA ASN A 120 6.12 -15.09 -18.74
C ASN A 120 5.12 -15.69 -19.73
N GLU A 121 4.54 -16.86 -19.42
CA GLU A 121 3.52 -17.49 -20.28
C GLU A 121 2.24 -16.65 -20.38
N ALA A 122 1.89 -15.92 -19.32
CA ALA A 122 0.71 -15.06 -19.26
C ALA A 122 0.96 -13.62 -19.75
N ASP A 123 2.16 -13.30 -20.25
CA ASP A 123 2.58 -11.94 -20.65
C ASP A 123 2.35 -10.87 -19.55
N ILE A 124 2.46 -11.25 -18.28
CA ILE A 124 2.31 -10.32 -17.15
C ILE A 124 3.63 -9.58 -16.92
N ALA A 125 3.56 -8.24 -16.88
CA ALA A 125 4.71 -7.38 -16.67
C ALA A 125 5.35 -7.59 -15.29
N HIS A 126 6.63 -7.96 -15.28
CA HIS A 126 7.39 -8.15 -14.06
C HIS A 126 8.87 -7.81 -14.23
N ILE A 127 9.50 -7.45 -13.11
CA ILE A 127 10.92 -7.14 -12.94
C ILE A 127 11.54 -8.09 -11.91
N VAL A 128 12.74 -8.58 -12.24
CA VAL A 128 13.63 -9.38 -11.38
C VAL A 128 15.04 -8.81 -11.49
N ASP A 129 15.96 -9.24 -10.64
CA ASP A 129 17.39 -8.87 -10.67
C ASP A 129 17.72 -7.36 -10.48
N ASP A 130 16.72 -6.52 -10.15
CA ASP A 130 16.95 -5.12 -9.80
C ASP A 130 16.18 -4.69 -8.55
N CYS A 131 16.66 -3.63 -7.90
CA CYS A 131 16.04 -3.04 -6.74
C CYS A 131 15.28 -1.77 -7.13
N ILE A 132 13.99 -1.66 -6.80
CA ILE A 132 13.17 -0.48 -7.14
C ILE A 132 13.81 0.84 -6.67
N VAL A 133 14.43 0.85 -5.49
CA VAL A 133 15.14 2.02 -4.95
C VAL A 133 16.33 2.39 -5.84
N ARG A 134 17.14 1.40 -6.22
CA ARG A 134 18.32 1.62 -7.07
C ARG A 134 17.91 2.06 -8.47
N PHE A 135 16.86 1.47 -9.03
CA PHE A 135 16.26 1.89 -10.30
C PHE A 135 15.87 3.38 -10.24
N VAL A 136 15.03 3.74 -9.27
CA VAL A 136 14.54 5.11 -9.08
C VAL A 136 15.68 6.11 -8.86
N GLN A 137 16.72 5.73 -8.11
CA GLN A 137 17.91 6.57 -7.88
C GLN A 137 18.72 6.74 -9.17
N ARG A 138 19.09 5.65 -9.83
CA ARG A 138 19.87 5.63 -11.08
C ARG A 138 19.20 6.45 -12.19
N HIS A 139 17.88 6.38 -12.28
CA HIS A 139 17.09 7.10 -13.29
C HIS A 139 16.58 8.47 -12.83
N HIS A 140 16.95 8.91 -11.61
CA HIS A 140 16.53 10.19 -11.02
C HIS A 140 15.01 10.40 -11.06
N LEU A 141 14.25 9.32 -10.89
CA LEU A 141 12.80 9.32 -11.03
C LEU A 141 12.12 10.02 -9.85
N LYS A 142 11.03 10.71 -10.19
CA LYS A 142 9.98 11.22 -9.30
C LYS A 142 8.63 10.88 -9.94
N SER A 143 7.58 10.79 -9.13
CA SER A 143 6.23 10.63 -9.63
C SER A 143 5.85 11.81 -10.53
N ALA A 144 5.22 11.52 -11.67
CA ALA A 144 4.56 12.54 -12.49
C ALA A 144 3.30 13.11 -11.81
N GLU A 145 2.70 12.32 -10.91
CA GLU A 145 1.51 12.69 -10.13
C GLU A 145 1.83 12.57 -8.63
N PRO A 146 2.32 13.65 -8.00
CA PRO A 146 2.64 13.63 -6.58
C PRO A 146 1.40 13.37 -5.71
N ASN A 147 1.52 12.44 -4.75
CA ASN A 147 0.50 12.19 -3.76
C ASN A 147 0.34 13.39 -2.81
N LEU A 148 -0.91 13.84 -2.68
CA LEU A 148 -1.32 15.00 -1.87
C LEU A 148 -2.12 14.61 -0.63
N ASN A 149 -2.22 13.31 -0.30
CA ASN A 149 -2.92 12.89 0.91
C ASN A 149 -2.17 13.40 2.16
N GLU A 150 -2.87 14.21 2.94
CA GLU A 150 -2.35 14.79 4.19
C GLU A 150 -2.84 14.03 5.44
N GLU A 151 -3.77 13.10 5.26
CA GLU A 151 -4.40 12.35 6.34
C GLU A 151 -4.56 10.87 6.01
N TRP A 152 -4.69 10.09 7.07
CA TRP A 152 -5.08 8.70 7.02
C TRP A 152 -5.90 8.33 8.24
N TYR A 153 -6.46 7.12 8.20
CA TYR A 153 -7.59 6.74 9.02
C TYR A 153 -7.38 5.36 9.62
N LEU A 154 -7.83 5.21 10.86
CA LEU A 154 -7.71 3.98 11.62
C LEU A 154 -9.04 3.70 12.32
N GLN A 155 -9.51 2.45 12.23
CA GLN A 155 -10.62 1.97 13.04
C GLN A 155 -10.19 0.75 13.86
N THR A 156 -10.42 0.83 15.16
CA THR A 156 -10.11 -0.21 16.15
C THR A 156 -11.33 -0.52 17.01
N ALA A 157 -11.34 -1.70 17.62
CA ALA A 157 -12.29 -2.00 18.68
C ALA A 157 -12.01 -1.13 19.91
N SER A 158 -13.07 -0.74 20.63
CA SER A 158 -12.98 0.02 21.89
C SER A 158 -12.25 -0.78 22.98
N SER A 159 -11.40 -0.09 23.74
CA SER A 159 -10.72 -0.65 24.91
C SER A 159 -11.66 -0.96 26.08
N GLU A 160 -12.88 -0.42 26.07
CA GLU A 160 -13.88 -0.62 27.15
C GLU A 160 -14.57 -1.99 27.07
N GLY A 161 -14.39 -2.74 25.98
CA GLY A 161 -15.00 -4.07 25.79
C GLY A 161 -16.53 -4.03 25.64
N ASP A 162 -17.07 -2.86 25.34
CA ASP A 162 -18.50 -2.59 25.11
C ASP A 162 -18.99 -3.03 23.71
N GLY A 163 -18.06 -3.45 22.84
CA GLY A 163 -18.34 -3.81 21.45
C GLY A 163 -18.46 -2.60 20.52
N CYS A 164 -18.08 -1.40 20.97
CA CYS A 164 -18.00 -0.21 20.13
C CYS A 164 -16.68 -0.15 19.35
N SER A 165 -16.66 0.69 18.32
CA SER A 165 -15.49 0.96 17.48
C SER A 165 -15.04 2.41 17.64
N VAL A 166 -13.74 2.65 17.52
CA VAL A 166 -13.13 3.99 17.57
C VAL A 166 -12.63 4.35 16.18
N TRP A 167 -13.10 5.46 15.62
CA TRP A 167 -12.61 6.01 14.35
C TRP A 167 -11.66 7.16 14.62
N GLU A 168 -10.44 7.04 14.10
CA GLU A 168 -9.36 8.01 14.29
C GLU A 168 -8.90 8.57 12.93
N VAL A 169 -8.49 9.84 12.97
CA VAL A 169 -7.88 10.55 11.84
C VAL A 169 -6.49 10.99 12.27
N HIS A 170 -5.49 10.62 11.47
CA HIS A 170 -4.10 10.92 11.73
C HIS A 170 -3.52 11.75 10.59
N GLY A 171 -2.65 12.70 10.92
CA GLY A 171 -1.94 13.49 9.94
C GLY A 171 -0.79 12.71 9.30
N ARG A 172 -0.31 13.20 8.16
CA ARG A 172 0.83 12.67 7.40
C ARG A 172 2.16 12.58 8.17
N ASN A 173 2.28 13.26 9.32
CA ASN A 173 3.46 13.21 10.18
C ASN A 173 3.25 12.38 11.46
N SER A 174 2.07 11.78 11.64
CA SER A 174 1.74 11.01 12.84
C SER A 174 2.47 9.66 12.85
N ALA A 175 3.36 9.49 13.81
CA ALA A 175 3.94 8.20 14.14
C ALA A 175 2.97 7.43 15.04
N VAL A 176 2.48 6.29 14.55
CA VAL A 176 1.50 5.45 15.24
C VAL A 176 2.06 4.03 15.34
N SER A 177 1.95 3.44 16.53
CA SER A 177 2.27 2.03 16.76
C SER A 177 1.03 1.17 16.45
N PRO A 178 1.18 -0.13 16.15
CA PRO A 178 0.04 -1.01 15.94
C PRO A 178 -0.83 -1.02 17.20
N PRO A 179 -2.16 -1.02 17.05
CA PRO A 179 -3.07 -0.96 18.19
C PRO A 179 -2.96 -2.22 19.05
N ALA A 180 -3.23 -2.09 20.36
CA ALA A 180 -3.34 -3.23 21.26
C ALA A 180 -4.69 -3.96 21.06
N GLU A 181 -5.72 -3.17 20.74
CA GLU A 181 -7.08 -3.60 20.42
C GLU A 181 -7.15 -4.18 19.00
N ALA A 182 -8.27 -4.83 18.69
CA ALA A 182 -8.47 -5.42 17.38
C ALA A 182 -8.51 -4.33 16.30
N LEU A 183 -7.61 -4.44 15.32
CA LEU A 183 -7.66 -3.63 14.10
C LEU A 183 -8.88 -4.03 13.26
N GLU A 184 -9.76 -3.09 12.98
CA GLU A 184 -10.95 -3.31 12.16
C GLU A 184 -10.75 -2.80 10.73
N TRP A 185 -10.09 -1.65 10.57
CA TRP A 185 -9.73 -1.10 9.26
C TRP A 185 -8.61 -0.07 9.35
N VAL A 186 -7.81 0.06 8.30
CA VAL A 186 -6.78 1.12 8.18
C VAL A 186 -6.55 1.45 6.71
N GLY A 187 -6.43 2.74 6.41
CA GLY A 187 -6.16 3.21 5.05
C GLY A 187 -5.98 4.72 4.98
N ASP A 188 -5.60 5.22 3.82
CA ASP A 188 -5.61 6.66 3.54
C ASP A 188 -6.85 7.07 2.75
N LEU A 189 -6.88 8.31 2.27
CA LEU A 189 -8.02 8.84 1.52
C LEU A 189 -8.31 8.10 0.21
N ASP A 190 -7.30 7.60 -0.49
CA ASP A 190 -7.52 6.81 -1.70
C ASP A 190 -8.14 5.45 -1.36
N ASP A 191 -7.67 4.80 -0.28
CA ASP A 191 -8.30 3.57 0.21
C ASP A 191 -9.75 3.83 0.64
N LEU A 192 -9.99 4.92 1.38
CA LEU A 192 -11.31 5.31 1.86
C LEU A 192 -12.29 5.59 0.71
N ARG A 193 -11.81 6.05 -0.45
CA ARG A 193 -12.65 6.30 -1.64
C ARG A 193 -13.13 5.00 -2.29
N VAL A 194 -12.25 4.02 -2.44
CA VAL A 194 -12.49 2.87 -3.34
C VAL A 194 -12.71 1.54 -2.62
N SER A 195 -12.28 1.42 -1.36
CA SER A 195 -12.35 0.15 -0.63
C SER A 195 -13.78 -0.38 -0.55
N GLU A 196 -13.93 -1.68 -0.81
CA GLU A 196 -15.19 -2.40 -0.67
C GLU A 196 -15.47 -2.85 0.77
N HIS A 197 -14.55 -2.60 1.70
CA HIS A 197 -14.73 -2.96 3.10
C HIS A 197 -15.93 -2.22 3.71
N THR A 198 -16.64 -2.88 4.63
CA THR A 198 -17.87 -2.35 5.23
C THR A 198 -17.65 -1.00 5.91
N ILE A 199 -16.51 -0.80 6.57
CA ILE A 199 -16.16 0.44 7.27
C ILE A 199 -16.04 1.63 6.30
N PRO A 200 -15.16 1.60 5.28
CA PRO A 200 -15.11 2.65 4.25
C PRO A 200 -16.45 2.93 3.58
N ARG A 201 -17.23 1.88 3.26
CA ARG A 201 -18.58 2.04 2.68
C ARG A 201 -19.50 2.80 3.63
N TYR A 202 -19.45 2.49 4.92
CA TYR A 202 -20.23 3.14 5.95
C TYR A 202 -19.82 4.61 6.12
N ILE A 203 -18.53 4.90 6.25
CA ILE A 203 -18.01 6.27 6.32
C ILE A 203 -18.45 7.10 5.09
N ARG A 204 -18.32 6.55 3.87
CA ARG A 204 -18.79 7.21 2.64
C ARG A 204 -20.30 7.45 2.65
N SER A 205 -21.09 6.55 3.25
CA SER A 205 -22.56 6.69 3.33
C SER A 205 -23.02 7.78 4.33
N LEU A 206 -22.18 8.12 5.30
CA LEU A 206 -22.45 9.16 6.30
C LEU A 206 -22.05 10.57 5.85
N LYS A 207 -21.45 10.69 4.65
CA LYS A 207 -21.05 11.95 4.05
C LYS A 207 -22.27 12.80 3.70
N HIS A 208 -22.34 14.03 4.20
CA HIS A 208 -23.35 15.00 3.81
C HIS A 208 -23.16 15.51 2.36
N PRO A 209 -24.21 16.06 1.71
CA PRO A 209 -24.11 16.56 0.34
C PRO A 209 -23.01 17.61 0.13
N ASP A 210 -22.89 18.56 1.06
CA ASP A 210 -22.02 19.75 0.91
C ASP A 210 -20.64 19.62 1.55
N GLU A 211 -20.31 18.48 2.16
CA GLU A 211 -18.97 18.22 2.72
C GLU A 211 -18.16 17.30 1.79
N SER A 212 -16.84 17.37 1.87
CA SER A 212 -15.89 16.45 1.26
C SER A 212 -15.79 15.14 2.07
N LEU A 213 -15.19 14.10 1.49
CA LEU A 213 -14.98 12.83 2.20
C LEU A 213 -14.01 13.00 3.39
N THR A 214 -13.03 13.89 3.26
CA THR A 214 -12.10 14.23 4.32
C THR A 214 -12.81 14.92 5.49
N GLU A 215 -13.67 15.91 5.21
CA GLU A 215 -14.48 16.58 6.24
C GLU A 215 -15.44 15.59 6.93
N ALA A 216 -16.04 14.66 6.18
CA ALA A 216 -16.85 13.59 6.76
C ALA A 216 -16.03 12.71 7.71
N ALA A 217 -14.84 12.27 7.28
CA ALA A 217 -13.95 11.44 8.09
C ALA A 217 -13.49 12.15 9.37
N GLN A 218 -13.18 13.45 9.29
CA GLN A 218 -12.84 14.29 10.45
C GLN A 218 -14.02 14.47 11.41
N ARG A 219 -15.21 14.76 10.88
CA ARG A 219 -16.44 14.94 11.69
C ARG A 219 -16.83 13.67 12.44
N LEU A 220 -16.58 12.51 11.85
CA LEU A 220 -16.88 11.20 12.45
C LEU A 220 -15.80 10.72 13.42
N ALA A 221 -14.64 11.38 13.46
CA ALA A 221 -13.57 11.01 14.38
C ALA A 221 -14.01 11.22 15.83
N SER A 222 -13.70 10.22 16.66
CA SER A 222 -13.81 10.39 18.10
C SER A 222 -12.88 11.53 18.50
N THR A 223 -13.43 12.58 19.11
CA THR A 223 -12.60 13.63 19.72
C THR A 223 -11.75 12.96 20.78
N VAL A 224 -10.45 12.83 20.54
CA VAL A 224 -9.49 12.50 21.59
C VAL A 224 -9.47 13.71 22.51
N ASN A 225 -10.22 13.64 23.61
CA ASN A 225 -10.09 14.58 24.73
C ASN A 225 -8.84 14.25 25.55
#